data_AF-A0A254NS52-F1
#
_entry.id   AF-A0A254NS52-F1
#
_cell.length_a   1.000
_cell.length_b   1.000
_cell.length_c   1.000
_cell.angle_alpha   90.00
_cell.angle_beta   90.00
_cell.angle_gamma   90.00
#
_symmetry.space_group_name_H-M   'P 1'
#
loop_
_entity.id
_entity.type
_entity.pdbx_description
1 polymer ?
#
loop_
_entity_poly.entity_id
_entity_poly.type
_entity_poly.pdbx_seq_one_letter_code
_entity_poly.pdbx_strand_id
1 'polypeptide(L)'
;MQRIRGTQVFEGTTVPGIIFNAGQHFYTGIEIYENGTANCWELVDLHELREKIASGWLTCRVPEGKVLSVHGLGAYAVSDATWTHDANSYYRALIAEWSSLNPEDDRLKEAASTPIRTGALKGSVPVLPSALPYGSPVEGRGIRLFSRKNGQVELGELIVYADGRAALYGEEEEIYDSLEQVLQRFDRGELTARLEWPAEIRLPGLGTAIFAEALYEVENEEKRKEIEEEMTKVQGRETAFEACKKAYIDYLIAPSEWARQRLKEAYEKVPEHNRMFLGNMDDKDSDYQRIIYFPNNKREV
;
A
#
# COMPACT_ATOMS: atom_id res chain seq x y z
N MET A 1 15.61 -5.04 -40.50
CA MET A 1 14.26 -4.54 -40.15
C MET A 1 14.33 -3.85 -38.79
N GLN A 2 13.86 -2.61 -38.70
CA GLN A 2 13.79 -1.87 -37.44
C GLN A 2 12.52 -2.27 -36.69
N ARG A 3 12.63 -2.57 -35.40
CA ARG A 3 11.47 -2.75 -34.52
C ARG A 3 11.13 -1.40 -33.89
N ILE A 4 9.86 -1.01 -33.97
CA ILE A 4 9.31 0.16 -33.27
C ILE A 4 8.38 -0.33 -32.15
N ARG A 5 8.22 0.47 -31.11
CA ARG A 5 7.31 0.21 -29.97
C ARG A 5 6.56 1.50 -29.65
N GLY A 6 5.28 1.38 -29.29
CA GLY A 6 4.47 2.47 -28.73
C GLY A 6 4.07 2.17 -27.28
N THR A 7 3.64 3.20 -26.56
CA THR A 7 3.07 3.11 -25.21
C THR A 7 1.59 3.44 -25.27
N GLN A 8 0.76 2.69 -24.53
CA GLN A 8 -0.66 2.95 -24.37
C GLN A 8 -0.97 3.17 -22.88
N VAL A 9 -1.87 4.09 -22.60
CA VAL A 9 -2.43 4.34 -21.25
C VAL A 9 -3.82 3.71 -21.21
N PHE A 10 -4.16 3.09 -20.09
CA PHE A 10 -5.46 2.50 -19.84
C PHE A 10 -6.07 3.15 -18.60
N GLU A 11 -7.35 3.47 -18.66
CA GLU A 11 -8.11 3.82 -17.46
C GLU A 11 -8.22 2.60 -16.53
N GLY A 12 -8.22 2.85 -15.22
CA GLY A 12 -8.28 1.81 -14.23
C GLY A 12 -8.79 2.28 -12.88
N THR A 13 -9.18 1.33 -12.05
CA THR A 13 -9.62 1.56 -10.67
C THR A 13 -8.94 0.57 -9.72
N THR A 14 -9.06 0.82 -8.42
CA THR A 14 -8.58 -0.10 -7.38
C THR A 14 -9.74 -0.60 -6.57
N VAL A 15 -9.76 -1.91 -6.31
CA VAL A 15 -10.75 -2.57 -5.46
C VAL A 15 -10.03 -3.35 -4.36
N PRO A 16 -10.63 -3.51 -3.18
CA PRO A 16 -9.97 -4.20 -2.08
C PRO A 16 -9.87 -5.70 -2.35
N GLY A 17 -8.76 -6.31 -1.94
CA GLY A 17 -8.54 -7.75 -2.03
C GLY A 17 -7.56 -8.24 -0.99
N ILE A 18 -7.48 -9.56 -0.85
CA ILE A 18 -6.57 -10.22 0.08
C ILE A 18 -5.77 -11.28 -0.69
N ILE A 19 -4.45 -11.18 -0.63
CA ILE A 19 -3.56 -12.22 -1.17
C ILE A 19 -3.23 -13.22 -0.05
N PHE A 20 -3.52 -14.50 -0.28
CA PHE A 20 -3.06 -15.59 0.57
C PHE A 20 -1.75 -16.14 0.02
N ASN A 21 -0.64 -15.80 0.68
CA ASN A 21 0.69 -16.25 0.28
C ASN A 21 1.49 -16.70 1.49
N ALA A 22 2.25 -17.79 1.34
CA ALA A 22 3.12 -18.34 2.37
C ALA A 22 2.44 -18.53 3.75
N GLY A 23 1.14 -18.86 3.77
CA GLY A 23 0.38 -19.08 5.01
C GLY A 23 -0.14 -17.81 5.69
N GLN A 24 0.02 -16.64 5.09
CA GLN A 24 -0.44 -15.34 5.60
C GLN A 24 -1.40 -14.65 4.62
N HIS A 25 -2.29 -13.82 5.16
CA HIS A 25 -3.25 -13.03 4.38
C HIS A 25 -2.77 -11.57 4.32
N PHE A 26 -2.66 -11.01 3.13
CA PHE A 26 -2.19 -9.64 2.91
C PHE A 26 -3.29 -8.81 2.28
N TYR A 27 -3.75 -7.78 2.98
CA TYR A 27 -4.64 -6.78 2.40
C TYR A 27 -3.91 -6.00 1.30
N THR A 28 -4.52 -5.89 0.13
CA THR A 28 -3.97 -5.16 -1.02
C THR A 28 -5.08 -4.51 -1.82
N GLY A 29 -4.73 -3.44 -2.55
CA GLY A 29 -5.54 -3.02 -3.69
C GLY A 29 -5.32 -3.98 -4.86
N ILE A 30 -6.40 -4.32 -5.55
CA ILE A 30 -6.40 -5.03 -6.83
C ILE A 30 -6.69 -3.97 -7.89
N GLU A 31 -5.73 -3.75 -8.78
CA GLU A 31 -5.88 -2.76 -9.85
C GLU A 31 -6.63 -3.43 -11.01
N ILE A 32 -7.71 -2.83 -11.50
CA ILE A 32 -8.51 -3.32 -12.62
C ILE A 32 -8.43 -2.29 -13.73
N TYR A 33 -8.15 -2.73 -14.96
CA TYR A 33 -7.98 -1.85 -16.12
C TYR A 33 -9.05 -2.10 -17.19
N GLU A 34 -9.44 -1.04 -17.90
CA GLU A 34 -10.46 -1.07 -18.97
C GLU A 34 -10.17 -2.11 -20.07
N ASN A 35 -8.90 -2.49 -20.25
CA ASN A 35 -8.47 -3.41 -21.30
C ASN A 35 -8.74 -4.90 -20.99
N GLY A 36 -9.23 -5.23 -19.80
CA GLY A 36 -9.52 -6.63 -19.40
C GLY A 36 -8.37 -7.29 -18.63
N THR A 37 -7.47 -6.49 -18.07
CA THR A 37 -6.39 -6.97 -17.21
C THR A 37 -6.58 -6.48 -15.78
N ALA A 38 -6.00 -7.22 -14.84
CA ALA A 38 -5.95 -6.83 -13.44
C ALA A 38 -4.55 -7.07 -12.87
N ASN A 39 -4.10 -6.22 -11.95
CA ASN A 39 -2.87 -6.42 -11.21
C ASN A 39 -3.19 -6.79 -9.76
N CYS A 40 -2.78 -7.99 -9.37
CA CYS A 40 -3.00 -8.54 -8.04
C CYS A 40 -1.68 -9.05 -7.44
N TRP A 41 -0.61 -8.25 -7.49
CA TRP A 41 0.82 -8.60 -7.35
C TRP A 41 1.46 -9.17 -8.63
N GLU A 42 0.63 -9.59 -9.56
CA GLU A 42 1.01 -9.85 -10.94
C GLU A 42 -0.11 -9.42 -11.88
N LEU A 43 0.30 -8.99 -13.08
CA LEU A 43 -0.61 -8.57 -14.13
C LEU A 43 -1.17 -9.81 -14.83
N VAL A 44 -2.48 -9.97 -14.75
CA VAL A 44 -3.24 -11.13 -15.23
C VAL A 44 -4.42 -10.70 -16.09
N ASP A 45 -4.91 -11.62 -16.92
CA ASP A 45 -6.20 -11.45 -17.60
C ASP A 45 -7.38 -11.88 -16.69
N LEU A 46 -8.62 -11.62 -17.13
CA LEU A 46 -9.83 -11.97 -16.36
C LEU A 46 -9.99 -13.47 -16.10
N HIS A 47 -9.44 -14.33 -16.97
CA HIS A 47 -9.52 -15.78 -16.79
C HIS A 47 -8.56 -16.23 -15.69
N GLU A 48 -7.31 -15.80 -15.74
CA GLU A 48 -6.31 -16.04 -14.70
C GLU A 48 -6.74 -15.45 -13.35
N LEU A 49 -7.36 -14.26 -13.35
CA LEU A 49 -7.95 -13.66 -12.15
C LEU A 49 -9.00 -14.58 -11.51
N ARG A 50 -9.87 -15.20 -12.32
CA ARG A 50 -10.86 -16.17 -11.85
C ARG A 50 -10.21 -17.41 -11.24
N GLU A 51 -9.16 -17.94 -11.88
CA GLU A 51 -8.40 -19.09 -11.37
C GLU A 51 -7.70 -18.79 -10.04
N LYS A 52 -7.15 -17.58 -9.89
CA LYS A 52 -6.56 -17.09 -8.64
C LYS A 52 -7.57 -17.00 -7.51
N ILE A 53 -8.79 -16.57 -7.81
CA ILE A 53 -9.89 -16.56 -6.83
C ILE A 53 -10.33 -17.99 -6.48
N ALA A 54 -10.48 -18.85 -7.49
CA ALA A 54 -10.89 -20.24 -7.30
C ALA A 54 -9.88 -21.06 -6.49
N SER A 55 -8.58 -20.78 -6.64
CA SER A 55 -7.51 -21.40 -5.86
C SER A 55 -7.36 -20.85 -4.44
N GLY A 56 -8.03 -19.74 -4.12
CA GLY A 56 -7.93 -19.05 -2.84
C GLY A 56 -6.66 -18.21 -2.68
N TRP A 57 -5.82 -18.11 -3.72
CA TRP A 57 -4.64 -17.25 -3.71
C TRP A 57 -5.03 -15.76 -3.65
N LEU A 58 -6.04 -15.36 -4.41
CA LEU A 58 -6.76 -14.10 -4.22
C LEU A 58 -8.08 -14.40 -3.52
N THR A 59 -8.36 -13.75 -2.41
CA THR A 59 -9.57 -13.96 -1.61
C THR A 59 -10.14 -12.63 -1.14
N CYS A 60 -11.37 -12.68 -0.64
CA CYS A 60 -12.10 -11.55 -0.03
C CYS A 60 -12.39 -11.80 1.46
N ARG A 61 -11.80 -12.85 2.04
CA ARG A 61 -12.05 -13.29 3.41
C ARG A 61 -10.77 -13.72 4.10
N VAL A 62 -10.73 -13.48 5.40
CA VAL A 62 -9.75 -14.06 6.31
C VAL A 62 -10.50 -15.00 7.27
N PRO A 63 -10.10 -16.27 7.39
CA PRO A 63 -10.69 -17.18 8.37
C PRO A 63 -10.42 -16.71 9.80
N GLU A 64 -11.34 -17.03 10.73
CA GLU A 64 -11.13 -16.82 12.16
C GLU A 64 -9.84 -17.49 12.65
N GLY A 65 -9.14 -16.83 13.58
CA GLY A 65 -7.86 -17.26 14.12
C GLY A 65 -6.68 -17.09 13.15
N LYS A 66 -6.89 -16.49 11.97
CA LYS A 66 -5.82 -16.13 11.04
C LYS A 66 -5.47 -14.65 11.14
N VAL A 67 -4.29 -14.33 10.64
CA VAL A 67 -3.74 -12.98 10.67
C VAL A 67 -3.97 -12.28 9.33
N LEU A 68 -4.47 -11.05 9.38
CA LEU A 68 -4.52 -10.12 8.26
C LEU A 68 -3.38 -9.11 8.40
N SER A 69 -2.43 -9.16 7.47
CA SER A 69 -1.35 -8.19 7.32
C SER A 69 -1.82 -7.03 6.45
N VAL A 70 -1.69 -5.81 6.95
CA VAL A 70 -1.94 -4.57 6.23
C VAL A 70 -0.62 -3.84 6.10
N HIS A 71 -0.06 -3.81 4.87
CA HIS A 71 1.28 -3.25 4.64
C HIS A 71 1.36 -1.80 5.12
N GLY A 72 2.47 -1.47 5.79
CA GLY A 72 2.69 -0.17 6.41
C GLY A 72 1.88 0.08 7.68
N LEU A 73 0.95 -0.78 8.10
CA LEU A 73 0.15 -0.57 9.31
C LEU A 73 0.41 -1.59 10.41
N GLY A 74 0.27 -2.87 10.10
CA GLY A 74 0.30 -3.89 11.14
C GLY A 74 -0.16 -5.26 10.64
N ALA A 75 -0.12 -6.23 11.55
CA ALA A 75 -0.65 -7.56 11.32
C ALA A 75 -1.59 -7.96 12.47
N TYR A 76 -2.84 -8.27 12.13
CA TYR A 76 -3.93 -8.33 13.09
C TYR A 76 -4.57 -9.72 13.13
N ALA A 77 -4.74 -10.27 14.34
CA ALA A 77 -5.43 -11.55 14.52
C ALA A 77 -6.95 -11.34 14.41
N VAL A 78 -7.57 -11.98 13.42
CA VAL A 78 -9.02 -11.91 13.19
C VAL A 78 -9.74 -12.88 14.12
N SER A 79 -10.58 -12.38 15.02
CA SER A 79 -11.37 -13.20 15.95
C SER A 79 -12.81 -13.40 15.52
N ASP A 80 -13.36 -12.50 14.71
CA ASP A 80 -14.68 -12.65 14.10
C ASP A 80 -14.75 -11.78 12.84
N ALA A 81 -15.65 -12.08 11.90
CA ALA A 81 -15.85 -11.27 10.71
C ALA A 81 -17.18 -11.53 10.00
N THR A 82 -17.77 -10.45 9.47
CA THR A 82 -18.90 -10.50 8.54
C THR A 82 -18.43 -10.02 7.17
N TRP A 83 -18.15 -10.96 6.27
CA TRP A 83 -17.68 -10.67 4.91
C TRP A 83 -18.83 -10.47 3.93
N THR A 84 -18.75 -9.43 3.08
CA THR A 84 -19.77 -9.06 2.09
C THR A 84 -19.85 -10.05 0.92
N HIS A 85 -18.72 -10.64 0.55
CA HIS A 85 -18.60 -11.48 -0.64
C HIS A 85 -18.13 -12.89 -0.29
N ASP A 86 -18.61 -13.90 -1.01
CA ASP A 86 -17.92 -15.17 -1.24
C ASP A 86 -17.06 -15.10 -2.53
N ALA A 87 -16.32 -16.16 -2.86
CA ALA A 87 -15.49 -16.18 -4.06
C ALA A 87 -16.25 -15.86 -5.37
N ASN A 88 -17.49 -16.34 -5.52
CA ASN A 88 -18.28 -16.15 -6.74
C ASN A 88 -18.86 -14.74 -6.85
N SER A 89 -19.40 -14.21 -5.76
CA SER A 89 -19.91 -12.83 -5.66
C SER A 89 -18.79 -11.80 -5.70
N TYR A 90 -17.61 -12.13 -5.15
CA TYR A 90 -16.42 -11.28 -5.27
C TYR A 90 -15.96 -11.17 -6.72
N TYR A 91 -15.80 -12.30 -7.43
CA TYR A 91 -15.47 -12.25 -8.85
C TYR A 91 -16.50 -11.45 -9.65
N ARG A 92 -17.80 -11.63 -9.38
CA ARG A 92 -18.85 -10.81 -10.01
C ARG A 92 -18.73 -9.32 -9.71
N ALA A 93 -18.35 -8.94 -8.49
CA ALA A 93 -18.10 -7.55 -8.13
C ALA A 93 -16.91 -6.98 -8.92
N LEU A 94 -15.78 -7.69 -9.00
CA LEU A 94 -14.63 -7.28 -9.82
C LEU A 94 -15.01 -7.09 -11.30
N ILE A 95 -15.82 -8.00 -11.84
CA ILE A 95 -16.30 -7.90 -13.22
C ILE A 95 -17.26 -6.72 -13.41
N ALA A 96 -18.10 -6.41 -12.42
CA ALA A 96 -18.98 -5.23 -12.47
C ALA A 96 -18.15 -3.94 -12.49
N GLU A 97 -17.09 -3.85 -11.68
CA GLU A 97 -16.16 -2.72 -11.67
C GLU A 97 -15.45 -2.57 -13.02
N TRP A 98 -14.93 -3.67 -13.58
CA TRP A 98 -14.37 -3.67 -14.93
C TRP A 98 -15.38 -3.19 -15.98
N SER A 99 -16.63 -3.67 -15.89
CA SER A 99 -17.69 -3.31 -16.85
C SER A 99 -18.02 -1.81 -16.79
N SER A 100 -17.89 -1.19 -15.62
CA SER A 100 -18.13 0.24 -15.43
C SER A 100 -17.04 1.10 -16.08
N LEU A 101 -15.79 0.60 -16.10
CA LEU A 101 -14.66 1.25 -16.77
C LEU A 101 -14.76 1.17 -18.29
N ASN A 102 -15.43 0.15 -18.84
CA ASN A 102 -15.53 -0.06 -20.28
C ASN A 102 -16.92 -0.56 -20.70
N PRO A 103 -17.96 0.31 -20.62
CA PRO A 103 -19.36 -0.08 -20.79
C PRO A 103 -19.72 -0.54 -22.20
N GLU A 104 -18.95 -0.15 -23.22
CA GLU A 104 -19.19 -0.46 -24.63
C GLU A 104 -18.46 -1.74 -25.09
N ASP A 105 -17.77 -2.43 -24.20
CA ASP A 105 -16.96 -3.59 -24.54
C ASP A 105 -17.76 -4.91 -24.52
N ASP A 106 -18.04 -5.43 -25.71
CA ASP A 106 -18.75 -6.68 -25.89
C ASP A 106 -17.94 -7.92 -25.45
N ARG A 107 -16.66 -7.79 -25.06
CA ARG A 107 -15.84 -8.92 -24.59
C ARG A 107 -16.40 -9.59 -23.34
N LEU A 108 -17.29 -8.97 -22.56
CA LEU A 108 -18.03 -9.68 -21.48
C LEU A 108 -18.94 -10.78 -22.00
N LYS A 109 -19.48 -10.62 -23.21
CA LYS A 109 -20.33 -11.62 -23.86
C LYS A 109 -19.49 -12.80 -24.37
N GLU A 110 -18.21 -12.58 -24.67
CA GLU A 110 -17.26 -13.61 -25.14
C GLU A 110 -16.32 -14.18 -24.06
N ALA A 111 -16.09 -13.46 -22.95
CA ALA A 111 -15.27 -13.90 -21.82
C ALA A 111 -15.92 -15.07 -21.05
N ALA A 112 -17.22 -15.28 -21.24
CA ALA A 112 -17.92 -16.48 -20.83
C ALA A 112 -17.48 -17.73 -21.64
N SER A 113 -16.81 -17.56 -22.78
CA SER A 113 -16.58 -18.61 -23.79
C SER A 113 -15.13 -18.75 -24.25
N THR A 114 -14.29 -17.71 -24.19
CA THR A 114 -12.89 -17.78 -24.68
C THR A 114 -11.91 -16.97 -23.81
N PRO A 115 -10.79 -17.55 -23.36
CA PRO A 115 -9.78 -16.81 -22.59
C PRO A 115 -9.10 -15.74 -23.46
N ILE A 116 -9.14 -14.49 -23.01
CA ILE A 116 -8.34 -13.40 -23.60
C ILE A 116 -6.90 -13.60 -23.12
N ARG A 117 -6.13 -14.47 -23.77
CA ARG A 117 -4.72 -14.69 -23.43
C ARG A 117 -3.90 -13.45 -23.75
N THR A 118 -3.74 -12.57 -22.78
CA THR A 118 -2.70 -11.55 -22.84
C THR A 118 -1.39 -12.23 -22.45
N GLY A 119 -0.56 -12.57 -23.44
CA GLY A 119 0.71 -13.26 -23.17
C GLY A 119 1.53 -12.47 -22.14
N ALA A 120 2.05 -13.16 -21.11
CA ALA A 120 2.88 -12.66 -20.01
C ALA A 120 3.20 -11.15 -20.09
N LEU A 121 2.29 -10.32 -19.60
CA LEU A 121 2.49 -8.87 -19.56
C LEU A 121 3.52 -8.57 -18.46
N LYS A 122 4.77 -8.32 -18.86
CA LYS A 122 5.85 -7.96 -17.94
C LYS A 122 5.93 -6.45 -17.77
N GLY A 123 5.78 -6.00 -16.52
CA GLY A 123 6.05 -4.65 -16.07
C GLY A 123 4.77 -3.84 -15.84
N SER A 124 4.40 -3.66 -14.58
CA SER A 124 3.45 -2.63 -14.17
C SER A 124 4.20 -1.30 -14.06
N VAL A 125 3.77 -0.31 -14.83
CA VAL A 125 4.13 1.10 -14.64
C VAL A 125 3.39 1.60 -13.40
N PRO A 126 3.96 2.51 -12.58
CA PRO A 126 3.26 3.06 -11.42
C PRO A 126 1.87 3.61 -11.80
N VAL A 127 0.88 3.32 -10.95
CA VAL A 127 -0.44 3.92 -11.03
C VAL A 127 -0.31 5.41 -10.77
N LEU A 128 -0.80 6.22 -11.70
CA LEU A 128 -0.97 7.65 -11.51
C LEU A 128 -2.42 7.89 -11.06
N PRO A 129 -2.69 8.06 -9.75
CA PRO A 129 -4.05 8.35 -9.32
C PRO A 129 -4.47 9.73 -9.83
N SER A 130 -5.50 9.80 -10.67
CA SER A 130 -6.18 11.05 -10.95
C SER A 130 -7.33 11.19 -9.95
N ALA A 131 -7.31 12.19 -9.07
CA ALA A 131 -8.56 12.54 -8.41
C ALA A 131 -9.40 13.34 -9.41
N LEU A 132 -10.64 12.89 -9.62
CA LEU A 132 -11.64 13.54 -10.48
C LEU A 132 -11.75 15.08 -10.30
N PRO A 133 -11.61 15.67 -9.09
CA PRO A 133 -11.67 17.13 -8.94
C PRO A 133 -10.46 17.89 -9.48
N TYR A 134 -9.40 17.21 -9.94
CA TYR A 134 -8.14 17.88 -10.31
C TYR A 134 -8.01 18.19 -11.80
N GLY A 135 -8.93 17.71 -12.65
CA GLY A 135 -8.99 18.02 -14.09
C GLY A 135 -7.82 17.50 -14.94
N SER A 136 -6.69 17.14 -14.32
CA SER A 136 -5.52 16.50 -14.94
C SER A 136 -4.88 15.50 -13.96
N PRO A 137 -4.33 14.37 -14.45
CA PRO A 137 -3.66 13.40 -13.59
C PRO A 137 -2.46 14.04 -12.87
N VAL A 138 -2.38 13.84 -11.56
CA VAL A 138 -1.25 14.23 -10.72
C VAL A 138 -0.67 12.95 -10.14
N GLU A 139 0.65 12.75 -10.22
CA GLU A 139 1.26 11.59 -9.59
C GLU A 139 0.96 11.60 -8.09
N GLY A 140 0.59 10.43 -7.56
CA GLY A 140 0.25 10.26 -6.16
C GLY A 140 0.78 8.95 -5.59
N ARG A 141 0.87 8.89 -4.26
CA ARG A 141 1.39 7.73 -3.53
C ARG A 141 0.41 7.35 -2.41
N GLY A 142 0.03 6.08 -2.36
CA GLY A 142 -0.96 5.54 -1.45
C GLY A 142 -0.36 5.03 -0.13
N ILE A 143 -1.04 5.32 0.98
CA ILE A 143 -0.61 5.01 2.34
C ILE A 143 -1.83 4.52 3.12
N ARG A 144 -1.72 3.36 3.78
CA ARG A 144 -2.82 2.81 4.57
C ARG A 144 -2.83 3.42 5.97
N LEU A 145 -4.04 3.77 6.43
CA LEU A 145 -4.33 4.26 7.77
C LEU A 145 -5.76 3.92 8.19
N PHE A 146 -6.09 4.07 9.47
CA PHE A 146 -7.46 3.95 9.95
C PHE A 146 -8.08 5.33 10.14
N SER A 147 -9.36 5.44 9.78
CA SER A 147 -10.20 6.60 10.02
C SER A 147 -11.23 6.26 11.10
N ARG A 148 -11.43 7.18 12.05
CA ARG A 148 -12.44 7.09 13.10
C ARG A 148 -13.54 8.10 12.81
N LYS A 149 -14.75 7.60 12.52
CA LYS A 149 -15.93 8.43 12.28
C LYS A 149 -17.11 7.88 13.06
N ASN A 150 -17.76 8.72 13.87
CA ASN A 150 -18.96 8.36 14.63
C ASN A 150 -18.79 7.09 15.50
N GLY A 151 -17.61 6.88 16.07
CA GLY A 151 -17.29 5.68 16.88
C GLY A 151 -17.02 4.41 16.08
N GLN A 152 -17.07 4.45 14.75
CA GLN A 152 -16.65 3.36 13.87
C GLN A 152 -15.22 3.60 13.40
N VAL A 153 -14.47 2.51 13.25
CA VAL A 153 -13.13 2.52 12.67
C VAL A 153 -13.17 1.85 11.31
N GLU A 154 -12.64 2.50 10.30
CA GLU A 154 -12.52 1.97 8.95
C GLU A 154 -11.07 1.99 8.47
N LEU A 155 -10.70 1.01 7.66
CA LEU A 155 -9.45 1.03 6.91
C LEU A 155 -9.62 1.96 5.70
N GLY A 156 -8.69 2.91 5.55
CA GLY A 156 -8.62 3.81 4.40
C GLY A 156 -7.26 3.81 3.72
N GLU A 157 -7.25 4.33 2.50
CA GLU A 157 -6.05 4.59 1.71
C GLU A 157 -5.92 6.09 1.45
N LEU A 158 -4.92 6.71 2.08
CA LEU A 158 -4.55 8.11 1.84
C LEU A 158 -3.64 8.18 0.63
N ILE A 159 -4.05 8.91 -0.40
CA ILE A 159 -3.19 9.27 -1.53
C ILE A 159 -2.69 10.70 -1.33
N VAL A 160 -1.37 10.87 -1.30
CA VAL A 160 -0.71 12.19 -1.33
C VAL A 160 -0.26 12.50 -2.75
N TYR A 161 -0.45 13.74 -3.20
CA TYR A 161 -0.20 14.17 -4.58
C TYR A 161 0.99 15.12 -4.70
N ALA A 162 1.65 15.12 -5.87
CA ALA A 162 2.80 15.97 -6.19
C ALA A 162 2.57 17.48 -5.98
N ASP A 163 1.31 17.93 -6.02
CA ASP A 163 0.94 19.34 -5.82
C ASP A 163 0.73 19.73 -4.35
N GLY A 164 0.90 18.79 -3.41
CA GLY A 164 0.77 19.01 -1.97
C GLY A 164 -0.61 18.70 -1.38
N ARG A 165 -1.59 18.35 -2.23
CA ARG A 165 -2.93 17.90 -1.79
C ARG A 165 -2.92 16.44 -1.38
N ALA A 166 -4.03 15.99 -0.79
CA ALA A 166 -4.25 14.59 -0.48
C ALA A 166 -5.73 14.21 -0.60
N ALA A 167 -6.00 12.92 -0.75
CA ALA A 167 -7.35 12.36 -0.70
C ALA A 167 -7.34 11.07 0.12
N LEU A 168 -8.31 10.90 1.01
CA LEU A 168 -8.52 9.68 1.77
C LEU A 168 -9.68 8.91 1.17
N TYR A 169 -9.40 7.69 0.71
CA TYR A 169 -10.36 6.76 0.17
C TYR A 169 -10.77 5.76 1.25
N GLY A 170 -12.06 5.73 1.58
CA GLY A 170 -12.71 4.78 2.48
C GLY A 170 -14.09 4.44 1.97
N GLU A 171 -15.10 4.40 2.83
CA GLU A 171 -16.50 4.36 2.39
C GLU A 171 -16.89 5.68 1.67
N GLU A 172 -16.39 6.79 2.18
CA GLU A 172 -16.56 8.13 1.61
C GLU A 172 -15.20 8.72 1.26
N GLU A 173 -15.11 9.39 0.11
CA GLU A 173 -13.91 10.13 -0.31
C GLU A 173 -13.83 11.46 0.45
N GLU A 174 -12.67 11.73 1.05
CA GLU A 174 -12.37 13.01 1.68
C GLU A 174 -11.16 13.66 1.01
N ILE A 175 -11.29 14.91 0.59
CA ILE A 175 -10.24 15.66 -0.11
C ILE A 175 -9.64 16.72 0.82
N TYR A 176 -8.33 16.86 0.75
CA TYR A 176 -7.55 17.81 1.54
C TYR A 176 -6.76 18.74 0.62
N ASP A 177 -6.79 20.04 0.94
CA ASP A 177 -6.03 21.05 0.21
C ASP A 177 -4.55 21.06 0.59
N SER A 178 -4.18 20.43 1.72
CA SER A 178 -2.79 20.33 2.17
C SER A 178 -2.55 19.12 3.08
N LEU A 179 -1.29 18.69 3.13
CA LEU A 179 -0.85 17.68 4.09
C LEU A 179 -1.09 18.11 5.56
N GLU A 180 -1.02 19.40 5.86
CA GLU A 180 -1.28 19.90 7.21
C GLU A 180 -2.68 19.55 7.70
N GLN A 181 -3.70 19.62 6.84
CA GLN A 181 -5.07 19.23 7.20
C GLN A 181 -5.16 17.75 7.58
N VAL A 182 -4.42 16.88 6.88
CA VAL A 182 -4.34 15.45 7.21
C VAL A 182 -3.68 15.25 8.59
N LEU A 183 -2.55 15.92 8.85
CA LEU A 183 -1.84 15.82 10.12
C LEU A 183 -2.68 16.33 11.30
N GLN A 184 -3.45 17.41 11.10
CA GLN A 184 -4.40 17.91 12.11
C GLN A 184 -5.48 16.88 12.47
N ARG A 185 -5.88 15.99 11.56
CA ARG A 185 -6.81 14.89 11.88
C ARG A 185 -6.17 13.82 12.76
N PHE A 186 -4.87 13.54 12.59
CA PHE A 186 -4.15 12.72 13.55
C PHE A 186 -4.07 13.41 14.93
N ASP A 187 -3.90 14.74 14.99
CA ASP A 187 -3.88 15.47 16.28
C ASP A 187 -5.21 15.37 17.03
N ARG A 188 -6.32 15.28 16.28
CA ARG A 188 -7.68 15.11 16.81
C ARG A 188 -8.04 13.64 17.10
N GLY A 189 -7.18 12.69 16.76
CA GLY A 189 -7.44 11.25 16.89
C GLY A 189 -8.48 10.71 15.88
N GLU A 190 -8.80 11.47 14.85
CA GLU A 190 -9.71 11.07 13.77
C GLU A 190 -9.03 10.16 12.76
N LEU A 191 -7.72 10.32 12.55
CA LEU A 191 -6.88 9.38 11.80
C LEU A 191 -5.88 8.73 12.75
N THR A 192 -5.60 7.45 12.55
CA THR A 192 -4.69 6.68 13.41
C THR A 192 -4.04 5.52 12.64
N ALA A 193 -2.84 5.13 13.04
CA ALA A 193 -2.23 3.85 12.70
C ALA A 193 -2.48 2.79 13.78
N ARG A 194 -2.84 3.24 15.00
CA ARG A 194 -3.03 2.41 16.18
C ARG A 194 -4.49 2.15 16.51
N LEU A 195 -4.77 0.93 16.93
CA LEU A 195 -6.10 0.48 17.33
C LEU A 195 -6.20 0.26 18.85
N GLU A 196 -7.43 0.31 19.35
CA GLU A 196 -7.76 -0.08 20.72
C GLU A 196 -8.43 -1.46 20.69
N TRP A 197 -8.00 -2.37 21.56
CA TRP A 197 -8.35 -3.79 21.45
C TRP A 197 -9.45 -4.22 22.44
N PRO A 198 -10.39 -5.10 22.03
CA PRO A 198 -10.59 -5.59 20.66
C PRO A 198 -11.12 -4.48 19.75
N ALA A 199 -10.74 -4.52 18.47
CA ALA A 199 -11.09 -3.48 17.50
C ALA A 199 -12.04 -4.03 16.43
N GLU A 200 -13.24 -3.46 16.32
CA GLU A 200 -14.12 -3.71 15.19
C GLU A 200 -13.76 -2.75 14.04
N ILE A 201 -13.32 -3.32 12.92
CA ILE A 201 -12.82 -2.60 11.75
C ILE A 201 -13.71 -2.86 10.55
N ARG A 202 -14.17 -1.78 9.91
CA ARG A 202 -14.75 -1.83 8.57
C ARG A 202 -13.62 -1.90 7.55
N LEU A 203 -13.72 -2.85 6.65
CA LEU A 203 -12.88 -3.00 5.46
C LEU A 203 -13.78 -2.68 4.26
N PRO A 204 -13.79 -1.41 3.78
CA PRO A 204 -14.65 -1.01 2.66
C PRO A 204 -14.55 -2.01 1.50
N GLY A 205 -15.70 -2.39 0.94
CA GLY A 205 -15.82 -3.40 -0.12
C GLY A 205 -15.55 -4.87 0.27
N LEU A 206 -15.10 -5.18 1.50
CA LEU A 206 -14.89 -6.57 1.96
C LEU A 206 -15.81 -6.98 3.11
N GLY A 207 -16.15 -6.07 4.02
CA GLY A 207 -17.03 -6.33 5.16
C GLY A 207 -16.52 -5.73 6.46
N THR A 208 -16.86 -6.35 7.58
CA THR A 208 -16.36 -5.98 8.92
C THR A 208 -15.60 -7.14 9.56
N ALA A 209 -14.56 -6.83 10.32
CA ALA A 209 -13.78 -7.81 11.07
C ALA A 209 -13.49 -7.29 12.48
N ILE A 210 -13.53 -8.19 13.45
CA ILE A 210 -13.05 -7.93 14.81
C ILE A 210 -11.61 -8.44 14.89
N PHE A 211 -10.71 -7.55 15.22
CA PHE A 211 -9.32 -7.86 15.50
C PHE A 211 -9.12 -7.97 17.02
N ALA A 212 -8.59 -9.11 17.47
CA ALA A 212 -8.36 -9.36 18.90
C ALA A 212 -7.08 -8.71 19.42
N GLU A 213 -6.01 -8.74 18.62
CA GLU A 213 -4.70 -8.18 18.95
C GLU A 213 -3.88 -7.90 17.68
N ALA A 214 -2.83 -7.11 17.82
CA ALA A 214 -1.80 -6.92 16.81
C ALA A 214 -0.55 -7.77 17.14
N LEU A 215 -0.01 -8.45 16.14
CA LEU A 215 1.33 -9.05 16.21
C LEU A 215 2.41 -7.96 16.18
N TYR A 216 2.15 -6.91 15.40
CA TYR A 216 2.85 -5.64 15.42
C TYR A 216 1.92 -4.57 14.85
N GLU A 217 2.14 -3.32 15.25
CA GLU A 217 1.43 -2.14 14.76
C GLU A 217 2.41 -0.97 14.64
N VAL A 218 2.14 -0.05 13.71
CA VAL A 218 2.92 1.16 13.53
C VAL A 218 2.39 2.26 14.44
N GLU A 219 3.30 2.95 15.14
CA GLU A 219 2.94 4.09 16.00
C GLU A 219 2.52 5.31 15.18
N ASN A 220 1.68 6.16 15.77
CA ASN A 220 1.13 7.33 15.09
C ASN A 220 2.22 8.32 14.66
N GLU A 221 3.27 8.54 15.46
CA GLU A 221 4.38 9.41 15.04
C GLU A 221 5.15 8.84 13.85
N GLU A 222 5.40 7.53 13.83
CA GLU A 222 6.12 6.87 12.73
C GLU A 222 5.28 6.83 11.44
N LYS A 223 3.95 6.69 11.57
CA LYS A 223 3.03 6.83 10.43
C LYS A 223 3.07 8.25 9.85
N ARG A 224 3.13 9.30 10.69
CA ARG A 224 3.24 10.69 10.20
C ARG A 224 4.52 10.89 9.39
N LYS A 225 5.65 10.37 9.87
CA LYS A 225 6.92 10.41 9.12
C LYS A 225 6.79 9.72 7.76
N GLU A 226 6.09 8.59 7.68
CA GLU A 226 5.84 7.89 6.40
C GLU A 226 5.00 8.74 5.43
N ILE A 227 3.97 9.43 5.93
CA ILE A 227 3.14 10.32 5.12
C ILE A 227 3.97 11.49 4.59
N GLU A 228 4.78 12.12 5.43
CA GLU A 228 5.68 13.21 5.04
C GLU A 228 6.74 12.73 4.03
N GLU A 229 7.27 11.53 4.20
CA GLU A 229 8.25 10.91 3.30
C GLU A 229 7.65 10.66 1.91
N GLU A 230 6.47 10.05 1.82
CA GLU A 230 5.82 9.80 0.52
C GLU A 230 5.37 11.10 -0.15
N MET A 231 4.97 12.14 0.61
CA MET A 231 4.73 13.49 0.08
C MET A 231 6.02 14.10 -0.50
N THR A 232 7.12 14.02 0.23
CA THR A 232 8.43 14.52 -0.20
C THR A 232 8.88 13.82 -1.50
N LYS A 233 8.67 12.51 -1.56
CA LYS A 233 9.01 11.66 -2.70
C LYS A 233 8.17 11.99 -3.92
N VAL A 234 6.86 12.15 -3.79
CA VAL A 234 5.98 12.50 -4.93
C VAL A 234 6.24 13.92 -5.44
N GLN A 235 6.73 14.82 -4.58
CA GLN A 235 7.19 16.16 -4.96
C GLN A 235 8.58 16.19 -5.60
N GLY A 236 9.26 15.03 -5.72
CA GLY A 236 10.60 14.94 -6.29
C GLY A 236 11.68 15.64 -5.46
N ARG A 237 11.47 15.75 -4.14
CA ARG A 237 12.44 16.33 -3.18
C ARG A 237 13.29 15.23 -2.56
N GLU A 238 14.45 15.60 -2.01
CA GLU A 238 15.30 14.66 -1.27
C GLU A 238 14.56 14.12 -0.04
N THR A 239 14.48 12.79 0.05
CA THR A 239 13.74 12.12 1.14
C THR A 239 14.65 11.82 2.33
N ALA A 240 14.07 11.54 3.51
CA ALA A 240 14.84 11.15 4.69
C ALA A 240 15.65 9.87 4.44
N PHE A 241 15.11 8.95 3.64
CA PHE A 241 15.78 7.72 3.22
C PHE A 241 17.04 8.01 2.38
N GLU A 242 16.96 8.93 1.42
CA GLU A 242 18.10 9.34 0.60
C GLU A 242 19.15 10.09 1.41
N ALA A 243 18.71 11.01 2.27
CA ALA A 243 19.59 11.74 3.18
C ALA A 243 20.32 10.79 4.15
N CYS A 244 19.63 9.77 4.68
CA CYS A 244 20.24 8.74 5.54
C CYS A 244 21.29 7.92 4.79
N LYS A 245 21.01 7.50 3.55
CA LYS A 245 22.00 6.77 2.72
C LYS A 245 23.23 7.63 2.43
N LYS A 246 23.06 8.93 2.16
CA LYS A 246 24.18 9.87 1.98
C LYS A 246 25.00 10.00 3.26
N ALA A 247 24.36 10.19 4.41
CA ALA A 247 25.05 10.26 5.71
C ALA A 247 25.81 8.98 6.05
N TYR A 248 25.29 7.81 5.65
CA TYR A 248 25.95 6.52 5.81
C TYR A 248 27.21 6.43 4.94
N ILE A 249 27.13 6.81 3.67
CA ILE A 249 28.29 6.87 2.77
C ILE A 249 29.36 7.83 3.31
N ASP A 250 28.96 9.02 3.77
CA ASP A 250 29.87 9.99 4.37
C ASP A 250 30.61 9.41 5.58
N TYR A 251 29.90 8.67 6.44
CA TYR A 251 30.53 7.98 7.57
C TYR A 251 31.53 6.92 7.10
N LEU A 252 31.22 6.14 6.06
CA LEU A 252 32.15 5.14 5.52
C LEU A 252 33.41 5.77 4.92
N ILE A 253 33.29 6.94 4.28
CA ILE A 253 34.43 7.66 3.69
C ILE A 253 35.32 8.26 4.77
N ALA A 254 34.73 8.91 5.79
CA ALA A 254 35.45 9.59 6.86
C ALA A 254 34.82 9.32 8.24
N PRO A 255 35.08 8.14 8.84
CA PRO A 255 34.51 7.77 10.14
C PRO A 255 34.93 8.76 11.23
N SER A 256 33.95 9.36 11.90
CA SER A 256 34.16 10.27 13.03
C SER A 256 32.91 10.30 13.91
N GLU A 257 33.06 10.74 15.16
CA GLU A 257 31.92 10.94 16.07
C GLU A 257 30.89 11.93 15.51
N TRP A 258 31.37 12.97 14.82
CA TRP A 258 30.51 13.92 14.15
C TRP A 258 29.72 13.27 12.99
N ALA A 259 30.37 12.48 12.14
CA ALA A 259 29.70 11.77 11.06
C ALA A 259 28.70 10.72 11.59
N ARG A 260 29.06 10.04 12.69
CA ARG A 260 28.18 9.08 13.38
C ARG A 260 26.91 9.75 13.91
N GLN A 261 27.06 10.92 14.54
CA GLN A 261 25.92 11.68 15.07
C GLN A 261 25.00 12.18 13.94
N ARG A 262 25.55 12.68 12.83
CA ARG A 262 24.73 13.03 11.66
C ARG A 262 23.99 11.83 11.07
N LEU A 263 24.65 10.67 11.00
CA LEU A 263 24.02 9.44 10.55
C LEU A 263 22.87 9.05 11.48
N LYS A 264 23.07 9.13 12.80
CA LYS A 264 22.01 8.89 13.78
C LYS A 264 20.80 9.80 13.55
N GLU A 265 21.03 11.10 13.41
CA GLU A 265 19.97 12.08 13.17
C GLU A 265 19.21 11.83 11.86
N ALA A 266 19.92 11.43 10.80
CA ALA A 266 19.28 11.08 9.53
C ALA A 266 18.51 9.76 9.62
N TYR A 267 19.04 8.76 10.32
CA TYR A 267 18.43 7.45 10.51
C TYR A 267 17.13 7.52 11.33
N GLU A 268 17.10 8.31 12.41
CA GLU A 268 15.93 8.45 13.28
C GLU A 268 14.78 9.26 12.63
N LYS A 269 15.07 10.01 11.56
CA LYS A 269 14.06 10.67 10.70
C LYS A 269 13.37 9.69 9.75
N VAL A 270 14.01 8.59 9.38
CA VAL A 270 13.37 7.54 8.58
C VAL A 270 12.32 6.84 9.46
N PRO A 271 11.08 6.63 8.95
CA PRO A 271 10.05 5.89 9.68
C PRO A 271 10.58 4.53 10.13
N GLU A 272 10.40 4.18 11.40
CA GLU A 272 11.01 3.02 12.03
C GLU A 272 10.76 1.72 11.26
N HIS A 273 9.51 1.45 10.87
CA HIS A 273 9.12 0.27 10.10
C HIS A 273 9.71 0.23 8.70
N ASN A 274 10.20 1.36 8.18
CA ASN A 274 10.84 1.46 6.87
C ASN A 274 12.38 1.44 6.94
N ARG A 275 12.99 1.58 8.13
CA ARG A 275 14.45 1.59 8.29
C ARG A 275 15.08 0.31 7.77
N MET A 276 14.40 -0.83 7.90
CA MET A 276 14.88 -2.12 7.41
C MET A 276 15.22 -2.15 5.91
N PHE A 277 14.65 -1.22 5.11
CA PHE A 277 14.93 -1.11 3.68
C PHE A 277 16.20 -0.29 3.36
N LEU A 278 16.85 0.33 4.35
CA LEU A 278 18.04 1.16 4.15
C LEU A 278 19.26 0.36 3.65
N GLY A 279 19.35 -0.93 3.99
CA GLY A 279 20.37 -1.84 3.45
C GLY A 279 19.79 -2.86 2.48
N ASN A 280 20.43 -4.04 2.41
CA ASN A 280 20.02 -5.13 1.52
C ASN A 280 19.03 -6.09 2.24
N MET A 281 18.54 -7.09 1.53
CA MET A 281 17.55 -8.05 2.06
C MET A 281 18.08 -8.92 3.22
N ASP A 282 19.39 -9.17 3.27
CA ASP A 282 20.01 -10.06 4.25
C ASP A 282 20.34 -9.30 5.54
N ASP A 283 21.00 -8.15 5.41
CA ASP A 283 21.54 -7.36 6.50
C ASP A 283 20.55 -6.31 7.02
N LYS A 284 19.53 -5.96 6.22
CA LYS A 284 18.56 -4.89 6.52
C LYS A 284 19.31 -3.62 6.94
N ASP A 285 18.98 -3.06 8.11
CA ASP A 285 19.63 -1.89 8.69
C ASP A 285 20.64 -2.21 9.79
N SER A 286 21.07 -3.47 9.92
CA SER A 286 21.98 -3.91 11.00
C SER A 286 23.28 -3.12 11.05
N ASP A 287 23.88 -2.79 9.89
CA ASP A 287 25.13 -2.01 9.86
C ASP A 287 24.92 -0.56 10.31
N TYR A 288 23.75 0.03 10.02
CA TYR A 288 23.37 1.35 10.51
C TYR A 288 23.27 1.31 12.04
N GLN A 289 22.54 0.34 12.58
CA GLN A 289 22.39 0.17 14.03
C GLN A 289 23.74 -0.09 14.72
N ARG A 290 24.61 -0.91 14.11
CA ARG A 290 25.97 -1.17 14.60
C ARG A 290 26.76 0.13 14.71
N ILE A 291 26.79 0.95 13.67
CA ILE A 291 27.51 2.22 13.67
C ILE A 291 26.94 3.19 14.71
N ILE A 292 25.62 3.32 14.79
CA ILE A 292 24.94 4.33 15.61
C ILE A 292 24.95 3.96 17.09
N TYR A 293 24.49 2.76 17.43
CA TYR A 293 24.18 2.34 18.79
C TYR A 293 25.25 1.42 19.40
N PHE A 294 26.06 0.76 18.56
CA PHE A 294 27.10 -0.18 19.01
C PHE A 294 28.47 0.11 18.39
N PRO A 295 29.01 1.34 18.49
CA PRO A 295 30.20 1.77 17.73
C PRO A 295 31.47 0.95 18.05
N ASN A 296 31.49 0.24 19.18
CA ASN A 296 32.59 -0.66 19.56
C ASN A 296 32.57 -2.01 18.82
N ASN A 297 31.43 -2.38 18.22
CA ASN A 297 31.29 -3.62 17.46
C ASN A 297 31.88 -3.42 16.06
N LYS A 298 33.01 -4.10 15.80
CA LYS A 298 33.65 -4.11 14.49
C LYS A 298 32.81 -4.93 13.51
N ARG A 299 32.86 -4.53 12.23
CA ARG A 299 32.28 -5.29 11.13
C ARG A 299 33.06 -6.60 11.00
N GLU A 300 32.37 -7.73 11.08
CA GLU A 300 32.95 -9.01 10.64
C GLU A 300 33.09 -8.94 9.12
N VAL A 301 34.29 -9.25 8.62
CA VAL A 301 34.67 -9.15 7.21
C VAL A 301 34.97 -10.53 6.65
#